data_AF-A0A6B3IH79-F1
#
_entry.id   AF-A0A6B3IH79-F1
#
_cell.length_a   1.000
_cell.length_b   1.000
_cell.length_c   1.000
_cell.angle_alpha   90.00
_cell.angle_beta   90.00
_cell.angle_gamma   90.00
#
_symmetry.space_group_name_H-M   'P 1'
#
loop_
_entity.id
_entity.type
_entity.pdbx_description
1 polymer ?
#
loop_
_entity_poly.entity_id
_entity_poly.type
_entity_poly.pdbx_seq_one_letter_code
_entity_poly.pdbx_strand_id
1 'polypeptide(L)'
;TPGLYTDEQVASWRPVTAAVHANGGRIFAQIMHGGRVSHPDTTGLVPVGSSAVPAVGEVFTPTGPQAAPMPRALETAEVPEHAQSYASAARRAVDAGFDGVELHGANGYLISQFLSSNA
;
A
#
# COMPACT_ATOMS: atom_id res chain seq x y z
N THR A 1 6.75 5.31 -4.83
CA THR A 1 6.49 3.91 -5.27
C THR A 1 5.37 3.91 -6.29
N PRO A 2 5.28 2.91 -7.19
CA PRO A 2 4.18 2.85 -8.16
C PRO A 2 2.84 2.56 -7.47
N GLY A 3 1.76 3.11 -8.00
CA GLY A 3 0.39 2.93 -7.50
C GLY A 3 -0.45 2.01 -8.38
N LEU A 4 -1.68 1.73 -7.94
CA LEU A 4 -2.68 0.95 -8.66
C LEU A 4 -4.12 1.40 -8.31
N TYR A 5 -4.32 2.72 -8.27
CA TYR A 5 -5.58 3.36 -7.88
C TYR A 5 -6.12 4.35 -8.93
N THR A 6 -5.35 4.68 -9.97
CA THR A 6 -5.80 5.49 -11.11
C THR A 6 -5.82 4.69 -12.41
N ASP A 7 -6.58 5.15 -13.40
CA ASP A 7 -6.65 4.52 -14.72
C ASP A 7 -5.32 4.66 -15.48
N GLU A 8 -4.61 5.78 -15.29
CA GLU A 8 -3.27 6.00 -15.83
C GLU A 8 -2.29 4.96 -15.30
N GLN A 9 -2.29 4.69 -13.99
CA GLN A 9 -1.44 3.67 -13.39
C GLN A 9 -1.75 2.27 -13.95
N VAL A 10 -3.03 1.93 -14.12
CA VAL A 10 -3.43 0.67 -14.76
C VAL A 10 -2.86 0.58 -16.18
N ALA A 11 -2.99 1.63 -16.99
CA ALA A 11 -2.43 1.67 -18.33
C ALA A 11 -0.90 1.52 -18.35
N SER A 12 -0.19 2.16 -17.40
CA SER A 12 1.26 2.04 -17.26
C SER A 12 1.72 0.64 -16.84
N TRP A 13 0.89 -0.15 -16.15
CA TRP A 13 1.22 -1.53 -15.78
C TRP A 13 1.03 -2.54 -16.91
N ARG A 14 0.11 -2.30 -17.84
CA ARG A 14 -0.16 -3.20 -18.98
C ARG A 14 1.07 -3.61 -19.80
N PRO A 15 2.01 -2.71 -20.18
CA PRO A 15 3.20 -3.14 -20.92
C PRO A 15 4.11 -4.05 -20.07
N VAL A 16 4.13 -3.87 -18.74
CA VAL A 16 4.94 -4.71 -17.84
C VAL A 16 4.36 -6.12 -17.76
N THR A 17 3.06 -6.25 -17.50
CA THR A 17 2.38 -7.56 -17.43
C THR A 17 2.43 -8.27 -18.77
N ALA A 18 2.18 -7.55 -19.87
CA ALA A 18 2.27 -8.09 -21.22
C ALA A 18 3.68 -8.60 -21.57
N ALA A 19 4.74 -7.88 -21.17
CA ALA A 19 6.11 -8.32 -21.40
C ALA A 19 6.44 -9.62 -20.64
N VAL A 20 5.99 -9.74 -19.38
CA VAL A 20 6.15 -10.99 -18.61
C VAL A 20 5.43 -12.15 -19.29
N HIS A 21 4.17 -11.94 -19.71
CA HIS A 21 3.37 -12.96 -20.38
C HIS A 21 3.92 -13.37 -21.75
N ALA A 22 4.44 -12.41 -22.54
CA ALA A 22 5.08 -12.69 -23.82
C ALA A 22 6.31 -13.61 -23.69
N ASN A 23 6.91 -13.67 -22.50
CA ASN A 23 8.03 -14.55 -22.16
C ASN A 23 7.59 -15.79 -21.35
N GLY A 24 6.29 -16.09 -21.29
CA GLY A 24 5.75 -17.27 -20.61
C GLY A 24 5.73 -17.19 -19.08
N GLY A 25 5.98 -16.02 -18.50
CA GLY A 25 5.97 -15.81 -17.06
C GLY A 25 4.58 -15.59 -16.48
N ARG A 26 4.51 -15.53 -15.14
CA ARG A 26 3.34 -15.11 -14.36
C ARG A 26 3.76 -14.03 -13.38
N ILE A 27 2.89 -13.08 -13.10
CA ILE A 27 3.18 -11.95 -12.21
C ILE A 27 1.97 -11.61 -11.35
N PHE A 28 2.23 -11.37 -10.06
CA PHE A 28 1.24 -10.98 -9.07
C PHE A 28 1.51 -9.55 -8.60
N ALA A 29 0.45 -8.77 -8.43
CA ALA A 29 0.54 -7.44 -7.85
C ALA A 29 0.51 -7.53 -6.31
N GLN A 30 1.57 -7.10 -5.64
CA GLN A 30 1.55 -6.95 -4.18
C GLN A 30 0.87 -5.62 -3.82
N ILE A 31 -0.31 -5.69 -3.18
CA ILE A 31 -1.10 -4.52 -2.79
C ILE A 31 -0.73 -4.13 -1.36
N MET A 32 -0.31 -2.88 -1.21
CA MET A 32 0.32 -2.38 0.01
C MET A 32 -0.36 -1.11 0.52
N HIS A 33 -0.43 -0.97 1.84
CA HIS A 33 -0.75 0.28 2.52
C HIS A 33 0.26 0.51 3.65
N GLY A 34 1.01 1.62 3.60
CA GLY A 34 2.11 1.88 4.54
C GLY A 34 1.68 1.99 6.01
N GLY A 35 0.45 2.46 6.24
CA GLY A 35 -0.03 2.74 7.59
C GLY A 35 0.90 3.74 8.28
N ARG A 36 1.31 3.46 9.53
CA ARG A 36 2.29 4.31 10.25
C ARG A 36 3.69 4.39 9.63
N VAL A 37 4.03 3.50 8.68
CA VAL A 37 5.29 3.55 7.93
C VAL A 37 5.07 4.41 6.67
N SER A 38 4.78 5.68 6.88
CA SER A 38 4.51 6.67 5.83
C SER A 38 4.83 8.08 6.34
N HIS A 39 4.86 9.06 5.45
CA HIS A 39 5.22 10.44 5.78
C HIS A 39 4.39 11.44 4.92
N PRO A 40 3.90 12.56 5.50
CA PRO A 40 3.21 13.61 4.76
C PRO A 40 3.98 14.13 3.56
N ASP A 41 5.30 14.29 3.66
CA ASP A 41 6.15 14.71 2.54
C ASP A 41 6.15 13.74 1.35
N THR A 42 5.70 12.50 1.55
CA THR A 42 5.60 11.48 0.49
C THR A 42 4.17 11.38 -0.06
N THR A 43 3.15 11.45 0.80
CA THR A 43 1.75 11.16 0.43
C THR A 43 0.86 12.40 0.37
N GLY A 44 1.29 13.52 0.94
CA GLY A 44 0.46 14.70 1.20
C GLY A 44 -0.56 14.51 2.32
N LEU A 45 -0.57 13.35 2.99
CA LEU A 45 -1.60 12.96 3.95
C LEU A 45 -0.97 12.60 5.30
N VAL A 46 -1.72 12.83 6.39
CA VAL A 46 -1.35 12.32 7.72
C VAL A 46 -1.45 10.80 7.70
N PRO A 47 -0.39 10.06 8.06
CA PRO A 47 -0.43 8.60 8.13
C PRO A 47 -1.51 8.11 9.09
N VAL A 48 -2.10 6.96 8.76
CA VAL A 48 -3.08 6.28 9.61
C VAL A 48 -2.50 4.97 10.15
N GLY A 49 -2.96 4.51 11.30
CA GLY A 49 -2.55 3.23 11.90
C GLY A 49 -3.67 2.58 12.71
N SER A 50 -3.41 1.38 13.21
CA SER A 50 -4.28 0.71 14.20
C SER A 50 -4.41 1.52 15.49
N SER A 51 -3.31 2.15 15.90
CA SER A 51 -3.17 2.96 17.11
C SER A 51 -2.40 4.25 16.83
N ALA A 52 -2.50 5.25 17.71
CA ALA A 52 -1.68 6.46 17.67
C ALA A 52 -0.27 6.19 18.24
N VAL A 53 0.48 5.32 17.57
CA VAL A 53 1.84 4.91 17.94
C VAL A 53 2.75 5.05 16.72
N PRO A 54 3.80 5.89 16.76
CA PRO A 54 4.69 6.09 15.62
C PRO A 54 5.50 4.84 15.30
N ALA A 55 5.93 4.71 14.05
CA ALA A 55 6.89 3.66 13.70
C ALA A 55 8.22 3.91 14.43
N VAL A 56 8.94 2.84 14.76
CA VAL A 56 10.29 2.96 15.31
C VAL A 56 11.27 3.21 14.17
N GLY A 57 12.04 4.29 14.26
CA GLY A 57 13.06 4.66 13.28
C GLY A 57 12.61 5.74 12.29
N GLU A 58 13.28 5.77 11.14
CA GLU A 58 13.07 6.77 10.10
C GLU A 58 12.26 6.21 8.94
N VAL A 59 11.48 7.08 8.28
CA VAL A 59 10.77 6.81 7.04
C VAL A 59 11.44 7.57 5.90
N PHE A 60 11.62 6.92 4.77
CA PHE A 60 12.23 7.57 3.60
C PHE A 60 11.24 8.55 2.94
N THR A 61 11.69 9.77 2.70
CA THR A 61 10.95 10.83 2.01
C THR A 61 11.72 11.30 0.78
N PRO A 62 11.13 12.13 -0.11
CA PRO A 62 11.87 12.71 -1.24
C PRO A 62 13.11 13.53 -0.85
N THR A 63 13.18 14.03 0.39
CA THR A 63 14.32 14.80 0.92
C THR A 63 15.27 13.97 1.77
N GLY A 64 15.07 12.65 1.84
CA GLY A 64 15.87 11.70 2.62
C GLY A 64 15.10 11.08 3.80
N PRO A 65 15.77 10.26 4.63
CA PRO A 65 15.17 9.72 5.85
C PRO A 65 14.72 10.83 6.80
N GLN A 66 13.51 10.71 7.32
CA GLN A 66 12.92 11.61 8.32
C GLN A 66 12.32 10.79 9.46
N ALA A 67 12.15 11.39 10.64
CA ALA A 67 11.49 10.72 11.76
C ALA A 67 10.06 10.29 11.39
N ALA A 68 9.63 9.10 11.82
CA ALA A 68 8.26 8.67 11.61
C ALA A 68 7.28 9.60 12.36
N PRO A 69 6.28 10.18 11.67
CA PRO A 69 5.30 11.05 12.31
C PRO A 69 4.34 10.23 13.18
N MET A 70 3.66 10.90 14.11
CA MET A 70 2.55 10.30 14.85
C MET A 70 1.40 9.98 13.87
N PRO A 71 0.98 8.72 13.71
CA PRO A 71 -0.18 8.40 12.90
C PRO A 71 -1.47 8.77 13.63
N ARG A 72 -2.53 8.97 12.86
CA ARG A 72 -3.89 8.99 13.38
C ARG A 72 -4.39 7.55 13.53
N ALA A 73 -4.96 7.22 14.69
CA ALA A 73 -5.67 5.95 14.84
C ALA A 73 -6.91 5.94 13.94
N LEU A 74 -7.10 4.86 13.17
CA LEU A 74 -8.33 4.67 12.41
C LEU A 74 -9.51 4.46 13.35
N GLU A 75 -10.61 5.15 13.08
CA GLU A 75 -11.89 4.86 13.68
C GLU A 75 -12.48 3.58 13.08
N THR A 76 -13.24 2.84 13.87
CA THR A 76 -13.87 1.60 13.42
C THR A 76 -14.74 1.80 12.18
N ALA A 77 -15.39 2.97 12.04
CA ALA A 77 -16.23 3.31 10.91
C ALA A 77 -15.45 3.51 9.59
N GLU A 78 -14.15 3.79 9.65
CA GLU A 78 -13.29 4.01 8.48
C GLU A 78 -12.76 2.69 7.89
N VAL A 79 -12.64 1.64 8.71
CA VAL A 79 -12.05 0.35 8.29
C VAL A 79 -12.70 -0.26 7.04
N PRO A 80 -14.04 -0.24 6.87
CA PRO A 80 -14.68 -0.74 5.65
C PRO A 80 -14.23 -0.03 4.37
N GLU A 81 -13.97 1.28 4.41
CA GLU A 81 -13.49 2.05 3.25
C GLU A 81 -12.07 1.62 2.86
N HIS A 82 -11.20 1.38 3.83
CA HIS A 82 -9.87 0.84 3.58
C HIS A 82 -9.92 -0.55 2.95
N ALA A 83 -10.77 -1.45 3.45
CA ALA A 83 -10.98 -2.76 2.84
C ALA A 83 -11.49 -2.64 1.38
N GLN A 84 -12.40 -1.69 1.12
CA GLN A 84 -12.88 -1.41 -0.23
C GLN A 84 -11.77 -0.86 -1.15
N SER A 85 -10.82 -0.11 -0.60
CA SER A 85 -9.66 0.39 -1.34
C SER A 85 -8.73 -0.73 -1.77
N TYR A 86 -8.48 -1.73 -0.91
CA TYR A 86 -7.78 -2.96 -1.29
C TYR A 86 -8.52 -3.72 -2.40
N ALA A 87 -9.84 -3.89 -2.28
CA ALA A 87 -10.65 -4.57 -3.30
C ALA A 87 -10.62 -3.85 -4.65
N SER A 88 -10.67 -2.52 -4.63
CA SER A 88 -10.59 -1.68 -5.84
C SER A 88 -9.23 -1.77 -6.50
N ALA A 89 -8.13 -1.74 -5.73
CA ALA A 89 -6.78 -1.96 -6.25
C ALA A 89 -6.63 -3.37 -6.83
N ALA A 90 -7.23 -4.39 -6.21
CA ALA A 90 -7.20 -5.76 -6.72
C ALA A 90 -7.95 -5.90 -8.05
N ARG A 91 -9.09 -5.24 -8.21
CA ARG A 91 -9.80 -5.17 -9.50
C ARG A 91 -8.92 -4.54 -10.57
N ARG A 92 -8.30 -3.40 -10.25
CA ARG A 92 -7.38 -2.68 -11.12
C ARG A 92 -6.14 -3.51 -11.49
N ALA A 93 -5.66 -4.38 -10.61
CA ALA A 93 -4.59 -5.33 -10.92
C ALA A 93 -5.01 -6.32 -12.02
N VAL A 94 -6.21 -6.87 -11.91
CA VAL A 94 -6.77 -7.74 -12.95
C VAL A 94 -6.91 -6.98 -14.27
N ASP A 95 -7.43 -5.74 -14.22
CA ASP A 95 -7.58 -4.90 -15.42
C ASP A 95 -6.23 -4.56 -16.07
N ALA A 96 -5.17 -4.42 -15.26
CA ALA A 96 -3.79 -4.21 -15.71
C ALA A 96 -3.12 -5.49 -16.26
N GLY A 97 -3.76 -6.65 -16.15
CA GLY A 97 -3.24 -7.93 -16.67
C GLY A 97 -2.37 -8.72 -15.69
N PHE A 98 -2.42 -8.45 -14.38
CA PHE A 98 -1.77 -9.34 -13.41
C PHE A 98 -2.52 -10.67 -13.30
N ASP A 99 -1.81 -11.75 -13.02
CA ASP A 99 -2.38 -13.10 -12.85
C ASP A 99 -3.06 -13.29 -11.48
N GLY A 100 -2.72 -12.43 -10.53
CA GLY A 100 -3.29 -12.44 -9.20
C GLY A 100 -2.78 -11.29 -8.35
N VAL A 101 -3.22 -11.29 -7.09
CA VAL A 101 -2.86 -10.28 -6.11
C VAL A 101 -2.33 -10.93 -4.85
N GLU A 102 -1.35 -10.28 -4.24
CA GLU A 102 -0.85 -10.61 -2.91
C GLU A 102 -1.17 -9.43 -1.99
N LEU A 103 -1.86 -9.66 -0.88
CA LEU A 103 -2.08 -8.61 0.11
C LEU A 103 -0.84 -8.51 1.01
N HIS A 104 -0.21 -7.33 1.06
CA HIS A 104 0.95 -7.15 1.93
C HIS A 104 0.53 -7.05 3.40
N GLY A 105 0.39 -8.21 4.04
CA GLY A 105 0.00 -8.39 5.44
C GLY A 105 1.15 -8.49 6.43
N ALA A 106 2.34 -7.99 6.08
CA ALA A 106 3.59 -8.27 6.81
C ALA A 106 4.44 -7.00 7.00
N ASN A 107 5.62 -7.17 7.61
CA ASN A 107 6.70 -6.16 7.70
C ASN A 107 6.31 -4.83 8.37
N GLY A 108 5.32 -4.83 9.25
CA GLY A 108 4.92 -3.65 10.01
C GLY A 108 4.02 -2.67 9.25
N TYR A 109 3.52 -3.02 8.06
CA TYR A 109 2.54 -2.23 7.30
C TYR A 109 1.11 -2.44 7.78
N LEU A 110 0.14 -1.69 7.25
CA LEU A 110 -1.17 -1.46 7.89
C LEU A 110 -1.87 -2.74 8.38
N ILE A 111 -2.01 -3.76 7.53
CA ILE A 111 -2.66 -5.03 7.94
C ILE A 111 -1.91 -5.67 9.12
N SER A 112 -0.59 -5.73 9.07
CA SER A 112 0.21 -6.29 10.17
C SER A 112 0.17 -5.45 11.45
N GLN A 113 -0.10 -4.14 11.34
CA GLN A 113 -0.30 -3.26 12.52
C GLN A 113 -1.56 -3.67 13.28
N PHE A 114 -2.63 -4.08 12.59
CA PHE A 114 -3.84 -4.61 13.25
C PHE A 114 -3.65 -6.02 13.83
N LEU A 115 -2.73 -6.82 13.28
CA LEU A 115 -2.48 -8.19 13.73
C LEU A 115 -1.48 -8.28 14.90
N SER A 116 -0.77 -7.19 15.22
CA SER A 116 0.24 -7.16 16.26
C SER A 116 -0.24 -6.43 17.52
N SER A 117 0.16 -6.93 18.69
CA SER A 117 -0.15 -6.33 19.99
C SER A 117 0.77 -5.16 20.37
N ASN A 118 1.84 -4.92 19.62
CA ASN A 118 2.82 -3.85 19.85
C ASN A 118 2.70 -2.70 18.84
N ALA A 119 1.56 -2.60 18.15
CA ALA A 119 1.36 -1.70 17.02
C ALA A 119 0.26 -0.67 17.24
#